data_AF-A0A2V8MBZ8-F1
#
_entry.id   AF-A0A2V8MBZ8-F1
#
_cell.length_a   1.000
_cell.length_b   1.000
_cell.length_c   1.000
_cell.angle_alpha   90.00
_cell.angle_beta   90.00
_cell.angle_gamma   90.00
#
_symmetry.space_group_name_H-M   'P 1'
#
loop_
_entity.id
_entity.type
_entity.pdbx_description
1 polymer ?
#
loop_
_entity_poly.entity_id
_entity_poly.type
_entity_poly.pdbx_seq_one_letter_code
_entity_poly.pdbx_strand_id
1 'polypeptide(L)'
;MSTSIAQNIEALCQEQGIDRDLVIEAIKEAVRAAAKKQFKGGEDIQVDWSSDTGLEISASKVVVDDVADPFTELSIDEARELGGEEVEIGDALLLPLPMEELGRIAAQT
;
A
#
# COMPACT_ATOMS: atom_id res chain seq x y z
N MET A 1 -14.24 25.31 -4.50
CA MET A 1 -13.08 24.66 -5.15
C MET A 1 -12.42 23.82 -4.09
N SER A 2 -12.55 22.50 -4.17
CA SER A 2 -12.01 21.56 -3.20
C SER A 2 -10.53 21.38 -3.50
N THR A 3 -9.67 22.11 -2.80
CA THR A 3 -8.22 22.02 -2.99
C THR A 3 -7.77 20.60 -2.69
N SER A 4 -7.30 19.88 -3.71
CA SER A 4 -6.80 18.51 -3.55
C SER A 4 -5.57 18.51 -2.64
N ILE A 5 -5.42 17.46 -1.82
CA ILE A 5 -4.26 17.24 -0.94
C ILE A 5 -2.94 17.38 -1.73
N ALA A 6 -2.92 16.92 -2.98
CA ALA A 6 -1.76 17.07 -3.86
C ALA A 6 -1.37 18.54 -4.09
N GLN A 7 -2.35 19.44 -4.31
CA GLN A 7 -2.09 20.85 -4.56
C GLN A 7 -1.60 21.59 -3.31
N ASN A 8 -2.10 21.20 -2.12
CA ASN A 8 -1.61 21.75 -0.86
C ASN A 8 -0.18 21.29 -0.56
N ILE A 9 0.16 20.03 -0.87
CA ILE A 9 1.53 19.51 -0.72
C ILE A 9 2.48 20.26 -1.65
N GLU A 10 2.11 20.49 -2.90
CA GLU A 10 2.94 21.25 -3.86
C GLU A 10 3.20 22.70 -3.41
N ALA A 11 2.16 23.41 -2.99
CA ALA A 11 2.29 24.78 -2.51
C ALA A 11 3.24 24.87 -1.29
N LEU A 12 3.13 23.91 -0.36
CA LEU A 12 3.94 23.89 0.86
C LEU A 12 5.40 23.50 0.59
N CYS A 13 5.63 22.58 -0.35
CA CYS A 13 6.97 22.22 -0.84
C CYS A 13 7.66 23.42 -1.50
N GLN A 14 6.92 24.18 -2.31
CA GLN A 14 7.45 25.33 -3.03
C GLN A 14 7.77 26.52 -2.11
N GLU A 15 6.97 26.74 -1.06
CA GLU A 15 7.24 27.80 -0.07
C GLU A 15 8.39 27.47 0.88
N GLN A 16 8.54 26.21 1.29
CA GLN A 16 9.56 25.81 2.28
C GLN A 16 10.84 25.24 1.64
N GLY A 17 10.89 25.09 0.32
CA GLY A 17 12.01 24.46 -0.39
C GLY A 17 12.18 22.98 -0.04
N ILE A 18 11.10 22.33 0.38
CA ILE A 18 11.09 20.92 0.79
C ILE A 18 10.84 20.08 -0.47
N ASP A 19 11.63 19.02 -0.62
CA ASP A 19 11.49 18.13 -1.74
C ASP A 19 10.14 17.36 -1.66
N ARG A 20 9.40 17.36 -2.76
CA ARG A 20 8.08 16.70 -2.83
C ARG A 20 8.21 15.21 -2.54
N ASP A 21 9.26 14.56 -3.05
CA ASP A 21 9.51 13.15 -2.80
C ASP A 21 9.79 12.91 -1.30
N LEU A 22 10.47 13.82 -0.61
CA LEU A 22 10.69 13.70 0.84
C LEU A 22 9.37 13.72 1.62
N VAL A 23 8.43 14.58 1.24
CA VAL A 23 7.10 14.65 1.88
C VAL A 23 6.29 13.39 1.57
N ILE A 24 6.31 12.93 0.31
CA ILE A 24 5.63 11.70 -0.10
C ILE A 24 6.19 10.49 0.66
N GLU A 25 7.51 10.35 0.75
CA GLU A 25 8.16 9.26 1.47
C GLU A 25 7.80 9.29 2.97
N ALA A 26 7.80 10.46 3.60
CA ALA A 26 7.39 10.59 5.00
C ALA A 26 5.93 10.17 5.22
N ILE A 27 5.03 10.52 4.30
CA ILE A 27 3.63 10.10 4.33
C ILE A 27 3.53 8.58 4.12
N LYS A 28 4.26 8.02 3.16
CA LYS A 28 4.30 6.56 2.89
C LYS A 28 4.74 5.79 4.13
N GLU A 29 5.78 6.24 4.83
CA GLU A 29 6.24 5.62 6.07
C GLU A 29 5.18 5.70 7.18
N ALA A 30 4.54 6.85 7.36
CA ALA A 30 3.49 7.03 8.37
C ALA A 30 2.29 6.09 8.10
N VAL A 31 1.87 6.00 6.85
CA VAL A 31 0.77 5.12 6.41
C VAL A 31 1.17 3.67 6.55
N ARG A 32 2.39 3.29 6.17
CA ARG A 32 2.91 1.92 6.34
C ARG A 32 2.92 1.50 7.81
N ALA A 33 3.34 2.40 8.71
CA ALA A 33 3.33 2.14 10.15
C ALA A 33 1.90 1.99 10.71
N ALA A 34 0.95 2.79 10.22
CA ALA A 34 -0.47 2.68 10.59
C ALA A 34 -1.08 1.37 10.06
N ALA A 35 -0.86 1.05 8.78
CA ALA A 35 -1.31 -0.18 8.15
C ALA A 35 -0.76 -1.40 8.87
N LYS A 36 0.54 -1.43 9.19
CA LYS A 36 1.15 -2.53 9.95
C LYS A 36 0.56 -2.71 11.36
N LYS A 37 0.02 -1.67 11.99
CA LYS A 37 -0.69 -1.78 13.28
C LYS A 37 -2.10 -2.36 13.13
N GLN A 38 -2.74 -2.09 12.00
CA GLN A 38 -4.09 -2.57 11.68
C GLN A 38 -4.06 -4.01 11.18
N PHE A 39 -3.20 -4.29 10.20
CA PHE A 39 -2.94 -5.62 9.65
C PHE A 39 -1.95 -6.36 10.55
N LYS A 40 -2.48 -6.96 11.62
CA LYS A 40 -1.71 -7.75 12.60
C LYS A 40 -1.31 -9.14 12.08
N GLY A 41 -1.68 -9.48 10.85
CA GLY A 41 -1.44 -10.79 10.23
C GLY A 41 0.03 -11.06 9.87
N GLY A 42 0.93 -10.07 9.98
CA GLY A 42 2.34 -10.23 9.57
C GLY A 42 2.58 -10.01 8.08
N GLU A 43 1.56 -9.60 7.35
CA GLU A 43 1.57 -9.22 5.93
C GLU A 43 2.66 -8.17 5.68
N ASP A 44 3.47 -8.34 4.63
CA ASP A 44 4.40 -7.30 4.23
C ASP A 44 3.63 -6.23 3.44
N ILE A 45 3.31 -5.14 4.15
CA ILE A 45 2.56 -4.03 3.57
C ILE A 45 3.52 -3.12 2.80
N GLN A 46 3.20 -2.95 1.52
CA GLN A 46 3.83 -2.01 0.62
C GLN A 46 2.90 -0.81 0.42
N VAL A 47 3.45 0.39 0.58
CA VAL A 47 2.72 1.64 0.33
C VAL A 47 3.43 2.35 -0.80
N ASP A 48 2.70 2.66 -1.85
CA ASP A 48 3.19 3.39 -3.01
C ASP A 48 2.40 4.69 -3.24
N TRP A 49 2.95 5.58 -4.05
CA TRP A 49 2.32 6.85 -4.38
C TRP A 49 2.26 6.99 -5.89
N SER A 50 1.03 7.02 -6.41
CA SER A 50 0.75 7.32 -7.80
C SER A 50 0.22 8.76 -7.92
N SER A 51 0.69 9.49 -8.93
CA SER A 51 0.23 10.87 -9.18
C SER A 51 -1.25 10.96 -9.58
N ASP A 52 -1.83 9.85 -10.05
CA ASP A 52 -3.20 9.78 -10.58
C ASP A 52 -4.20 9.39 -9.47
N THR A 53 -3.85 8.37 -8.69
CA THR A 53 -4.69 7.71 -7.67
C THR A 53 -4.35 8.14 -6.24
N GLY A 54 -3.17 8.72 -5.98
CA GLY A 54 -2.70 9.10 -4.65
C GLY A 54 -1.96 7.96 -3.95
N LEU A 55 -2.25 7.75 -2.67
CA LEU A 55 -1.64 6.66 -1.88
C LEU A 55 -2.30 5.33 -2.21
N GLU A 56 -1.49 4.36 -2.59
CA GLU A 56 -1.92 2.99 -2.83
C GLU A 56 -1.24 2.06 -1.83
N ILE A 57 -1.99 1.10 -1.32
CA ILE A 57 -1.53 0.19 -0.29
C ILE A 57 -1.77 -1.21 -0.80
N SER A 58 -0.76 -2.06 -0.72
CA SER A 58 -0.83 -3.45 -1.14
C SER A 58 -0.19 -4.36 -0.11
N ALA A 59 -0.70 -5.57 0.04
CA ALA A 59 -0.04 -6.64 0.77
C ALA A 59 0.76 -7.51 -0.19
N SER A 60 2.04 -7.72 0.13
CA SER A 60 2.87 -8.69 -0.58
C SER A 60 2.63 -10.09 0.00
N LYS A 61 2.23 -11.02 -0.86
CA LYS A 61 2.06 -12.43 -0.53
C LYS A 61 2.95 -13.30 -1.38
N VAL A 62 3.57 -14.30 -0.76
CA VAL A 62 4.42 -15.28 -1.45
C VAL A 62 3.59 -16.44 -1.95
N VAL A 63 3.80 -16.82 -3.20
CA VAL A 63 3.09 -17.94 -3.82
C VAL A 63 3.66 -19.25 -3.34
N VAL A 64 2.81 -20.11 -2.79
CA VAL A 64 3.18 -21.41 -2.24
C VAL A 64 2.21 -22.49 -2.72
N ASP A 65 2.63 -23.74 -2.63
CA ASP A 65 1.78 -24.90 -2.95
C ASP A 65 0.78 -25.19 -1.81
N ASP A 66 1.26 -25.21 -0.57
CA ASP A 66 0.47 -25.43 0.64
C ASP A 66 0.56 -24.19 1.54
N VAL A 67 -0.57 -23.50 1.72
CA VAL A 67 -0.64 -22.26 2.49
C VAL A 67 -0.64 -22.58 3.99
N ALA A 68 0.43 -22.22 4.68
CA ALA A 68 0.55 -22.32 6.13
C ALA A 68 0.05 -21.04 6.82
N ASP A 69 0.29 -19.87 6.21
CA ASP A 69 -0.11 -18.56 6.72
C ASP A 69 -0.85 -17.75 5.64
N PRO A 70 -2.18 -17.69 5.66
CA PRO A 70 -2.96 -17.03 4.60
C PRO A 70 -2.81 -15.50 4.56
N PHE A 71 -2.12 -14.92 5.54
CA PHE A 71 -1.80 -13.49 5.55
C PHE A 71 -0.57 -13.23 4.67
N THR A 72 0.50 -14.01 4.82
CA THR A 72 1.77 -13.81 4.09
C THR A 72 1.92 -14.68 2.85
N GLU A 73 1.07 -15.70 2.70
CA GLU A 73 1.15 -16.68 1.62
C GLU A 73 -0.14 -16.73 0.80
N LEU A 74 0.00 -17.14 -0.46
CA LEU A 74 -1.07 -17.29 -1.43
C LEU A 74 -0.89 -18.62 -2.18
N SER A 75 -1.98 -19.35 -2.43
CA SER A 75 -1.87 -20.59 -3.21
C SER A 75 -1.54 -20.27 -4.66
N ILE A 76 -0.83 -21.18 -5.34
CA ILE A 76 -0.52 -21.06 -6.76
C ILE A 76 -1.77 -20.91 -7.64
N ASP A 77 -2.87 -21.58 -7.28
CA ASP A 77 -4.14 -21.44 -8.00
C ASP A 77 -4.69 -20.02 -7.91
N GLU A 78 -4.82 -19.45 -6.71
CA GLU A 78 -5.32 -18.08 -6.53
C GLU A 78 -4.35 -17.06 -7.13
N ALA A 79 -3.05 -17.32 -6.99
CA ALA A 79 -2.02 -16.46 -7.56
C ALA A 79 -2.12 -16.38 -9.08
N ARG A 80 -2.45 -17.50 -9.75
CA ARG A 80 -2.67 -17.52 -11.20
C ARG A 80 -3.98 -16.86 -11.62
N GLU A 81 -5.03 -16.95 -10.80
CA GLU A 81 -6.28 -16.21 -11.05
C GLU A 81 -6.09 -14.69 -10.98
N LEU A 82 -5.20 -14.23 -10.10
CA LEU A 82 -4.95 -12.80 -9.87
C LEU A 82 -3.84 -12.22 -10.76
N GLY A 83 -2.73 -12.94 -10.90
CA GLY A 83 -1.52 -12.48 -11.60
C GLY A 83 -1.31 -13.09 -12.98
N GLY A 84 -2.12 -14.07 -13.39
CA GLY A 84 -2.03 -14.77 -14.67
C GLY A 84 -1.29 -16.10 -14.61
N GLU A 85 -1.39 -16.90 -15.68
CA GLU A 85 -0.84 -18.27 -15.74
C GLU A 85 0.70 -18.34 -15.63
N GLU A 86 1.40 -17.22 -15.83
CA GLU A 86 2.86 -17.12 -15.76
C GLU A 86 3.40 -17.12 -14.32
N VAL A 87 2.53 -16.98 -13.31
CA VAL A 87 2.93 -16.99 -11.90
C VAL A 87 3.43 -18.36 -11.48
N GLU A 88 4.55 -18.38 -10.78
CA GLU A 88 5.21 -19.59 -10.27
C GLU A 88 5.29 -19.59 -8.73
N ILE A 89 5.47 -20.80 -8.17
CA ILE A 89 5.71 -20.95 -6.73
C ILE A 89 7.03 -20.25 -6.37
N GLY A 90 6.99 -19.41 -5.34
CA GLY A 90 8.09 -18.58 -4.89
C GLY A 90 8.01 -17.13 -5.37
N ASP A 91 7.10 -16.79 -6.29
CA ASP A 91 6.84 -15.40 -6.67
C ASP A 91 6.17 -14.62 -5.54
N ALA A 92 6.27 -13.30 -5.60
CA ALA A 92 5.56 -12.39 -4.70
C ALA A 92 4.52 -11.60 -5.49
N LEU A 93 3.25 -11.73 -5.10
CA LEU A 93 2.16 -10.94 -5.65
C LEU A 93 1.77 -9.81 -4.71
N LEU A 94 1.55 -8.64 -5.29
CA LEU A 94 1.02 -7.48 -4.59
C LEU A 94 -0.48 -7.43 -4.74
N LEU A 95 -1.18 -7.64 -3.63
CA LEU A 95 -2.63 -7.58 -3.58
C LEU A 95 -3.07 -6.20 -3.07
N PRO A 96 -3.81 -5.41 -3.86
CA PRO A 96 -4.24 -4.08 -3.44
C PRO A 96 -5.19 -4.18 -2.25
N LEU A 97 -4.91 -3.40 -1.21
CA LEU A 97 -5.72 -3.30 0.00
C LEU A 97 -6.58 -2.04 -0.05
N PRO A 98 -7.86 -2.11 0.36
CA PRO A 98 -8.75 -0.97 0.33
C PRO A 98 -8.33 0.09 1.36
N MET A 99 -8.03 1.31 0.88
CA MET A 99 -7.67 2.44 1.73
C MET A 99 -8.81 2.92 2.65
N GLU A 100 -10.07 2.59 2.33
CA GLU A 100 -11.24 2.94 3.14
C GLU A 100 -11.18 2.37 4.56
N GLU A 101 -10.53 1.21 4.72
CA GLU A 101 -10.31 0.60 6.04
C GLU A 101 -9.34 1.41 6.92
N LEU A 102 -8.44 2.20 6.31
CA LEU A 102 -7.49 3.07 6.99
C LEU A 102 -8.03 4.50 7.14
N GLY A 103 -8.79 4.98 6.15
CA GLY A 103 -9.38 6.32 6.12
C GLY A 103 -10.33 6.61 7.30
N ARG A 104 -10.92 5.59 7.92
CA ARG A 104 -11.76 5.75 9.11
C ARG A 104 -11.00 6.30 10.32
N ILE A 105 -9.68 6.09 10.39
CA ILE A 105 -8.85 6.57 11.51
C ILE A 105 -8.36 8.00 11.27
N ALA A 106 -8.10 8.40 10.02
CA ALA A 106 -7.68 9.77 9.71
C ALA A 106 -8.78 10.82 9.96
N ALA A 107 -10.05 10.44 9.86
CA ALA A 107 -11.18 11.35 10.11
C ALA A 107 -11.61 11.42 11.59
N GLN A 108 -11.08 10.59 12.48
CA GLN A 108 -11.51 10.51 13.89
C GLN A 108 -10.49 11.03 14.91
N THR A 109 -9.33 11.58 14.48
CA THR A 109 -8.33 12.14 15.41
C THR A 109 -7.98 13.59 15.10
#